data_AF-A0A9P8XRD3-F1
#
_entry.id   AF-A0A9P8XRD3-F1
#
_cell.length_a   1.000
_cell.length_b   1.000
_cell.length_c   1.000
_cell.angle_alpha   90.00
_cell.angle_beta   90.00
_cell.angle_gamma   90.00
#
_symmetry.space_group_name_H-M   'P 1'
#
loop_
_entity.id
_entity.type
_entity.pdbx_description
1 polymer ?
#
loop_
_entity_poly.entity_id
_entity_poly.type
_entity_poly.pdbx_seq_one_letter_code
_entity_poly.pdbx_strand_id
1 'polypeptide(L)'
;MRLLKTDNLQFEECHDGRTLAYAILSHRWREPELSYQDMCRIIEHGIDPHGPKIPSYRKIMSCRDQAQRNGLKYIWVDTCCIDKASSAELQKAINSMGQWYAESAICYAYLDDVDLSSVPQGPPGRFQHEVYKALHSSEWFTRGWTLQEATAGPLS
;
A
#
# COMPACT_ATOMS: atom_id res chain seq x y z
N MET A 1 6.12 -14.74 -0.11
CA MET A 1 6.12 -13.26 -0.24
C MET A 1 6.78 -12.67 1.00
N ARG A 2 7.27 -11.43 0.97
CA ARG A 2 7.78 -10.73 2.16
C ARG A 2 6.75 -9.72 2.66
N LEU A 3 6.51 -9.67 3.97
CA LEU A 3 5.54 -8.78 4.62
C LEU A 3 6.24 -7.90 5.64
N LEU A 4 5.69 -6.72 5.92
CA LEU A 4 6.10 -5.87 7.04
C LEU A 4 5.19 -6.12 8.23
N LYS A 5 5.77 -6.32 9.41
CA LYS A 5 5.02 -6.39 10.66
C LYS A 5 4.50 -5.02 11.05
N THR A 6 3.27 -4.98 11.56
CA THR A 6 2.66 -3.71 11.94
C THR A 6 3.14 -3.15 13.26
N ASP A 7 3.71 -3.97 14.15
CA ASP A 7 4.21 -3.55 15.46
C ASP A 7 5.61 -2.90 15.41
N ASN A 8 6.50 -3.42 14.57
CA ASN A 8 7.92 -3.04 14.57
C ASN A 8 8.53 -2.85 13.18
N LEU A 9 7.73 -2.96 12.10
CA LEU A 9 8.18 -2.82 10.71
C LEU A 9 9.26 -3.83 10.27
N GLN A 10 9.52 -4.88 11.05
CA GLN A 10 10.44 -5.94 10.63
C GLN A 10 9.83 -6.73 9.48
N PHE A 11 10.67 -7.20 8.57
CA PHE A 11 10.25 -8.09 7.50
C PHE A 11 9.99 -9.51 8.03
N GLU A 12 8.94 -10.15 7.52
CA GLU A 12 8.66 -11.57 7.71
C GLU A 12 8.46 -12.24 6.34
N GLU A 13 9.22 -13.29 6.08
CA GLU A 13 9.01 -14.11 4.89
C GLU A 13 7.88 -15.11 5.12
N CYS A 14 6.84 -14.99 4.30
CA CYS A 14 5.78 -15.97 4.21
C CYS A 14 6.19 -17.02 3.17
N HIS A 15 6.59 -18.20 3.64
CA HIS A 15 6.80 -19.39 2.84
C HIS A 15 5.50 -20.18 2.68
N ASP A 16 5.35 -20.84 1.54
CA ASP A 16 4.12 -21.50 1.09
C ASP A 16 3.54 -22.44 2.18
N GLY A 17 2.25 -22.24 2.50
CA GLY A 17 1.49 -23.06 3.45
C GLY A 17 1.02 -22.36 4.73
N ARG A 18 1.53 -21.15 5.05
CA ARG A 18 0.98 -20.33 6.13
C ARG A 18 0.10 -19.22 5.57
N THR A 19 -1.19 -19.26 5.85
CA THR A 19 -2.10 -18.14 5.61
C THR A 19 -1.86 -17.08 6.69
N LEU A 20 -0.99 -16.11 6.42
CA LEU A 20 -0.90 -14.90 7.25
C LEU A 20 -1.97 -13.93 6.76
N ALA A 21 -2.80 -13.40 7.66
CA ALA A 21 -3.71 -12.32 7.31
C ALA A 21 -2.93 -11.00 7.24
N TYR A 22 -2.93 -10.36 6.08
CA TYR A 22 -2.24 -9.08 5.83
C TYR A 22 -3.16 -8.10 5.12
N ALA A 23 -2.87 -6.82 5.29
CA ALA A 23 -3.41 -5.78 4.41
C ALA A 23 -2.43 -5.52 3.26
N ILE A 24 -2.95 -5.17 2.10
CA ILE A 24 -2.16 -4.76 0.94
C ILE A 24 -2.39 -3.27 0.66
N LEU A 25 -1.32 -2.56 0.32
CA LEU A 25 -1.41 -1.15 -0.06
C LEU A 25 -1.45 -1.03 -1.58
N SER A 26 -2.61 -0.65 -2.09
CA SER A 26 -2.76 -0.13 -3.44
C SER A 26 -2.43 1.37 -3.43
N HIS A 27 -1.47 1.78 -4.24
CA HIS A 27 -1.11 3.18 -4.33
C HIS A 27 -0.61 3.55 -5.72
N ARG A 28 -0.38 4.84 -5.94
CA ARG A 28 0.40 5.32 -7.07
C ARG A 28 1.84 5.57 -6.64
N TRP A 29 2.77 5.22 -7.52
CA TRP A 29 4.18 5.54 -7.31
C TRP A 29 4.39 7.04 -7.55
N ARG A 30 4.96 7.72 -6.55
CA ARG A 30 5.46 9.09 -6.67
C ARG A 30 6.86 9.16 -6.08
N GLU A 31 7.79 9.68 -6.86
CA GLU A 31 9.17 9.82 -6.42
C GLU A 31 9.32 10.90 -5.34
N PRO A 32 10.13 10.66 -4.29
CA PRO A 32 10.89 9.44 -4.05
C PRO A 32 10.06 8.32 -3.40
N GLU A 33 10.21 7.09 -3.91
CA GLU A 33 9.66 5.87 -3.29
C GLU A 33 10.67 5.14 -2.41
N LEU A 34 10.23 4.67 -1.24
CA LEU A 34 11.07 3.81 -0.40
C LEU A 34 11.22 2.44 -1.05
N SER A 35 12.45 2.08 -1.35
CA SER A 35 12.84 0.75 -1.80
C SER A 35 12.93 -0.24 -0.64
N TYR A 36 13.07 -1.54 -0.97
CA TYR A 36 13.40 -2.58 0.00
C TYR A 36 14.70 -2.24 0.77
N GLN A 37 15.74 -1.81 0.05
CA GLN A 37 17.03 -1.44 0.64
C GLN A 37 16.93 -0.24 1.57
N ASP A 38 16.10 0.76 1.23
CA ASP A 38 15.88 1.91 2.11
C ASP A 38 15.16 1.48 3.40
N MET A 39 14.16 0.61 3.30
CA MET A 39 13.50 0.05 4.48
C MET A 39 14.46 -0.78 5.34
N CYS A 40 15.35 -1.60 4.75
CA CYS A 40 16.36 -2.31 5.54
C CYS A 40 17.26 -1.34 6.32
N ARG A 41 17.73 -0.25 5.71
CA ARG A 41 18.53 0.78 6.41
C ARG A 41 17.76 1.45 7.54
N ILE A 42 16.48 1.76 7.32
CA ILE A 42 15.60 2.32 8.36
C ILE A 42 15.46 1.34 9.52
N ILE A 43 15.25 0.05 9.22
CA ILE A 43 15.08 -1.01 10.22
C ILE A 43 16.36 -1.24 11.03
N GLU A 44 17.52 -1.30 10.36
CA GLU A 44 18.80 -1.63 10.99
C GLU A 44 19.43 -0.45 11.74
N HIS A 45 19.25 0.76 11.24
CA HIS A 45 19.98 1.93 11.73
C HIS A 45 19.07 3.06 12.23
N GLY A 46 17.76 2.98 12.01
CA GLY A 46 16.84 4.09 12.28
C GLY A 46 17.06 5.30 11.36
N ILE A 47 17.78 5.12 10.24
CA ILE A 47 18.14 6.20 9.32
C ILE A 47 17.28 6.08 8.07
N ASP A 48 16.41 7.08 7.88
CA ASP A 48 15.75 7.30 6.59
C ASP A 48 16.73 7.99 5.63
N PRO A 49 17.15 7.34 4.53
CA PRO A 49 18.11 7.92 3.58
C PRO A 49 17.58 9.18 2.89
N HIS A 50 16.27 9.40 2.88
CA HIS A 50 15.62 10.58 2.29
C HIS A 50 15.08 11.55 3.36
N GLY A 51 15.21 11.20 4.63
CA GLY A 51 14.78 11.97 5.79
C GLY A 51 13.34 11.67 6.24
N PRO A 52 13.01 11.85 7.54
CA PRO A 52 11.81 11.31 8.21
C PRO A 52 10.45 11.86 7.75
N LYS A 53 10.42 12.66 6.67
CA LYS A 53 9.24 13.37 6.18
C LYS A 53 8.87 13.01 4.74
N ILE A 54 9.51 12.02 4.12
CA ILE A 54 9.18 11.69 2.74
C ILE A 54 7.76 11.12 2.61
N PRO A 55 7.02 11.49 1.54
CA PRO A 55 5.64 11.06 1.34
C PRO A 55 5.46 9.53 1.31
N SER A 56 6.43 8.80 0.75
CA SER A 56 6.39 7.34 0.64
C SER A 56 6.53 6.63 2.00
N TYR A 57 7.26 7.20 2.97
CA TYR A 57 7.23 6.70 4.34
C TYR A 57 5.87 6.92 4.99
N ARG A 58 5.27 8.11 4.80
CA ARG A 58 3.95 8.43 5.35
C ARG A 58 2.88 7.45 4.89
N LYS A 59 2.83 7.09 3.61
CA LYS A 59 1.83 6.13 3.11
C LYS A 59 2.00 4.73 3.72
N ILE A 60 3.24 4.26 3.89
CA ILE A 60 3.53 2.96 4.55
C ILE A 60 3.04 3.00 5.99
N MET A 61 3.34 4.08 6.71
CA MET A 61 2.94 4.27 8.11
C MET A 61 1.42 4.40 8.26
N SER A 62 0.75 5.13 7.37
CA SER A 62 -0.71 5.22 7.34
C SER A 62 -1.35 3.85 7.08
N CYS A 63 -0.80 3.06 6.13
CA CYS A 63 -1.25 1.71 5.87
C CYS A 63 -1.07 0.81 7.10
N ARG A 64 0.11 0.87 7.73
CA ARG A 64 0.42 0.15 8.97
C ARG A 64 -0.57 0.48 10.08
N ASP A 65 -0.77 1.75 10.37
CA ASP A 65 -1.64 2.22 11.45
C ASP A 65 -3.09 1.80 11.19
N GLN A 66 -3.54 1.87 9.94
CA GLN A 66 -4.87 1.41 9.58
C GLN A 66 -5.00 -0.12 9.71
N ALA A 67 -4.01 -0.89 9.28
CA ALA A 67 -3.96 -2.33 9.46
C ALA A 67 -4.02 -2.73 10.95
N GLN A 68 -3.30 -2.02 11.84
CA GLN A 68 -3.36 -2.25 13.29
C GLN A 68 -4.77 -2.02 13.85
N ARG A 69 -5.44 -0.94 13.44
CA ARG A 69 -6.83 -0.65 13.85
C ARG A 69 -7.80 -1.73 13.38
N ASN A 70 -7.51 -2.36 12.24
CA ASN A 70 -8.28 -3.48 11.71
C ASN A 70 -7.84 -4.85 12.27
N GLY A 71 -6.89 -4.90 13.21
CA GLY A 71 -6.43 -6.15 13.83
C GLY A 71 -5.47 -6.98 12.98
N LEU A 72 -4.92 -6.41 11.91
CA LEU A 72 -3.98 -7.08 11.01
C LEU A 72 -2.54 -6.87 11.50
N LYS A 73 -1.77 -7.97 11.53
CA LYS A 73 -0.39 -8.00 12.01
C LYS A 73 0.63 -7.67 10.92
N TYR A 74 0.20 -7.69 9.67
CA TYR A 74 1.08 -7.61 8.52
C TYR A 74 0.51 -6.65 7.48
N ILE A 75 1.40 -5.93 6.81
CA ILE A 75 1.11 -5.18 5.59
C ILE A 75 2.04 -5.63 4.47
N TRP A 76 1.59 -5.45 3.24
CA TRP A 76 2.39 -5.58 2.04
C TRP A 76 2.34 -4.29 1.24
N VAL A 77 3.51 -3.83 0.80
CA VAL A 77 3.68 -2.64 -0.04
C VAL A 77 4.72 -2.98 -1.11
N ASP A 78 4.32 -2.97 -2.38
CA ASP A 78 5.13 -3.41 -3.50
C ASP A 78 6.50 -2.70 -3.61
N THR A 79 6.57 -1.41 -3.26
CA THR A 79 7.81 -0.62 -3.36
C THR A 79 8.92 -1.10 -2.43
N CYS A 80 8.57 -1.60 -1.24
CA CYS A 80 9.55 -1.98 -0.23
C CYS A 80 9.47 -3.43 0.24
N CYS A 81 8.39 -4.16 -0.03
CA CYS A 81 8.29 -5.59 0.22
C CYS A 81 8.94 -6.43 -0.89
N ILE A 82 9.08 -5.90 -2.10
CA ILE A 82 9.77 -6.56 -3.21
C ILE A 82 11.18 -5.99 -3.32
N ASP A 83 12.18 -6.87 -3.30
CA ASP A 83 13.53 -6.50 -3.72
C ASP A 83 13.60 -6.38 -5.24
N LYS A 84 13.39 -5.16 -5.74
CA LYS A 84 13.45 -4.85 -7.17
C LYS A 84 14.87 -4.93 -7.75
N ALA A 85 15.91 -4.98 -6.92
CA ALA A 85 17.29 -5.20 -7.38
C ALA A 85 17.56 -6.68 -7.68
N SER A 86 16.76 -7.59 -7.12
CA SER A 86 16.77 -9.02 -7.46
C SER A 86 15.82 -9.27 -8.63
N SER A 87 16.39 -9.46 -9.83
CA SER A 87 15.59 -9.75 -11.03
C SER A 87 14.73 -11.01 -10.88
N ALA A 88 15.24 -12.02 -10.18
CA ALA A 88 14.51 -13.25 -9.87
C ALA A 88 13.30 -12.99 -8.96
N GLU A 89 13.47 -12.15 -7.93
CA GLU A 89 12.37 -11.79 -7.02
C GLU A 89 11.34 -10.91 -7.73
N LEU A 90 11.79 -9.90 -8.48
CA LEU A 90 10.92 -9.02 -9.25
C LEU A 90 10.06 -9.82 -10.24
N GLN A 91 10.65 -10.76 -10.98
CA GLN A 91 9.90 -11.59 -11.92
C GLN A 91 8.88 -12.48 -11.20
N LYS A 92 9.25 -13.06 -10.06
CA LYS A 92 8.33 -13.85 -9.23
C LYS A 92 7.18 -12.99 -8.72
N ALA A 93 7.48 -11.76 -8.28
CA ALA A 93 6.48 -10.82 -7.78
C ALA A 93 5.49 -10.42 -8.87
N ILE A 94 5.95 -10.07 -10.07
CA ILE A 94 5.08 -9.75 -11.22
C ILE A 94 4.08 -10.89 -11.48
N ASN A 95 4.55 -12.13 -11.45
CA ASN A 95 3.70 -13.29 -11.71
C ASN A 95 2.74 -13.64 -10.55
N SER A 96 3.01 -13.14 -9.34
CA SER A 96 2.26 -13.49 -8.12
C SER A 96 1.41 -12.33 -7.57
N MET A 97 1.63 -11.10 -8.03
CA MET A 97 1.06 -9.89 -7.42
C MET A 97 -0.46 -9.89 -7.45
N GLY A 98 -1.08 -10.30 -8.56
CA GLY A 98 -2.55 -10.40 -8.65
C GLY A 98 -3.13 -11.36 -7.62
N GLN A 99 -2.46 -12.49 -7.37
CA GLN A 99 -2.85 -13.43 -6.32
C GLN A 99 -2.67 -12.83 -4.92
N TRP A 100 -1.58 -12.09 -4.67
CA TRP A 100 -1.38 -11.41 -3.38
C TRP A 100 -2.43 -10.32 -3.14
N TYR A 101 -2.87 -9.59 -4.17
CA TYR A 101 -4.02 -8.70 -4.04
C TYR A 101 -5.30 -9.47 -3.69
N ALA A 102 -5.59 -10.56 -4.41
CA ALA A 102 -6.80 -11.36 -4.22
C ALA A 102 -6.86 -12.06 -2.85
N GLU A 103 -5.71 -12.47 -2.31
CA GLU A 103 -5.60 -13.18 -1.02
C GLU A 103 -5.41 -12.22 0.18
N SER A 104 -5.25 -10.93 -0.06
CA SER A 104 -5.16 -9.93 1.01
C SER A 104 -6.47 -9.88 1.81
N ALA A 105 -6.37 -9.72 3.13
CA ALA A 105 -7.55 -9.59 3.97
C ALA A 105 -8.26 -8.24 3.74
N ILE A 106 -7.47 -7.19 3.49
CA ILE A 106 -7.94 -5.84 3.18
C ILE A 106 -6.99 -5.20 2.17
N CYS A 107 -7.55 -4.56 1.13
CA CYS A 107 -6.80 -3.68 0.23
C CYS A 107 -7.10 -2.22 0.58
N TYR A 108 -6.08 -1.47 1.00
CA TYR A 108 -6.18 -0.03 1.23
C TYR A 108 -5.71 0.72 -0.02
N ALA A 109 -6.56 1.62 -0.52
CA ALA A 109 -6.18 2.57 -1.56
C ALA A 109 -5.63 3.85 -0.92
N TYR A 110 -4.41 4.24 -1.29
CA TYR A 110 -3.81 5.52 -0.87
C TYR A 110 -3.85 6.53 -2.02
N LEU A 111 -4.70 7.54 -1.85
CA LEU A 111 -4.94 8.62 -2.80
C LEU A 111 -4.23 9.88 -2.29
N ASP A 112 -3.07 10.19 -2.84
CA ASP A 112 -2.23 11.28 -2.37
C ASP A 112 -2.58 12.66 -2.92
N ASP A 113 -3.40 12.69 -3.98
CA ASP A 113 -3.93 13.88 -4.63
C ASP A 113 -5.34 14.26 -4.18
N VAL A 114 -5.90 13.53 -3.21
CA VAL A 114 -7.21 13.80 -2.63
C VAL A 114 -7.04 14.40 -1.23
N ASP A 115 -7.26 15.71 -1.12
CA ASP A 115 -7.29 16.40 0.18
C ASP A 115 -8.74 16.57 0.68
N LEU A 116 -9.16 15.66 1.54
CA LEU A 116 -10.48 15.71 2.17
C LEU A 116 -10.60 16.80 3.26
N SER A 117 -9.50 17.42 3.70
CA SER A 117 -9.57 18.50 4.70
C SER A 117 -10.16 19.79 4.11
N SER A 118 -10.04 19.95 2.79
CA SER A 118 -10.66 21.03 2.03
C SER A 118 -12.16 20.83 1.77
N VAL A 119 -12.68 19.62 2.02
CA VAL A 119 -14.09 19.28 1.80
C VAL A 119 -14.94 19.94 2.89
N PRO A 120 -15.89 20.83 2.53
CA PRO A 120 -16.72 21.49 3.51
C PRO A 120 -17.54 20.48 4.32
N GLN A 121 -17.39 20.54 5.64
CA GLN A 121 -18.26 19.79 6.54
C GLN A 121 -19.70 20.29 6.36
N GLY A 122 -20.64 19.36 6.21
CA GLY A 122 -22.04 19.66 5.91
C GLY A 122 -22.93 18.47 6.21
N PRO A 123 -24.25 18.59 5.99
CA PRO A 123 -25.16 17.46 6.17
C PRO A 123 -24.69 16.26 5.32
N PRO A 124 -24.96 15.01 5.76
CA PRO A 124 -24.37 13.80 5.18
C PRO A 124 -24.41 13.74 3.66
N GLY A 125 -25.53 14.11 3.03
CA GLY A 125 -25.68 14.10 1.57
C GLY A 125 -24.78 15.12 0.85
N ARG A 126 -24.55 16.30 1.43
CA ARG A 126 -23.65 17.31 0.84
C ARG A 126 -22.18 16.93 1.03
N PHE A 127 -21.83 16.45 2.22
CA PHE A 127 -20.47 15.98 2.50
C PHE A 127 -20.08 14.81 1.59
N GLN A 128 -20.94 13.79 1.46
CA GLN A 128 -20.72 12.66 0.56
C GLN A 128 -20.56 13.10 -0.90
N HIS A 129 -21.35 14.06 -1.36
CA HIS A 129 -21.24 14.59 -2.72
C HIS A 129 -19.88 15.26 -2.98
N GLU A 130 -19.41 16.10 -2.05
CA GLU A 130 -18.11 16.77 -2.19
C GLU A 130 -16.94 15.77 -2.08
N VAL A 131 -17.03 14.76 -1.21
CA VAL A 131 -16.05 13.66 -1.15
C VAL A 131 -16.03 12.91 -2.50
N TYR A 132 -17.19 12.53 -3.03
CA TYR A 132 -17.28 11.84 -4.32
C TYR A 132 -16.66 12.67 -5.45
N LYS A 133 -16.93 13.97 -5.47
CA LYS A 133 -16.34 14.90 -6.44
C LYS A 133 -14.82 14.96 -6.34
N ALA A 134 -14.28 15.05 -5.12
CA ALA A 134 -12.83 15.04 -4.89
C ALA A 134 -12.18 13.73 -5.35
N LEU A 135 -12.81 12.59 -5.04
CA LEU A 135 -12.36 11.27 -5.50
C LEU A 135 -12.38 11.18 -7.03
N HIS A 136 -13.47 11.59 -7.68
CA HIS A 136 -13.60 11.52 -9.14
C HIS A 136 -12.61 12.46 -9.86
N SER A 137 -12.16 13.54 -9.21
CA SER A 137 -11.09 14.39 -9.75
C SER A 137 -9.68 13.83 -9.55
N SER A 138 -9.52 12.78 -8.74
CA SER A 138 -8.22 12.15 -8.54
C SER A 138 -7.70 11.56 -9.86
N GLU A 139 -6.40 11.66 -10.03
CA GLU A 139 -5.67 11.00 -11.10
C GLU A 139 -5.86 9.47 -11.08
N TRP A 140 -6.28 8.90 -9.94
CA TRP A 140 -6.62 7.48 -9.80
C TRP A 140 -7.77 7.05 -10.70
N PHE A 141 -8.79 7.90 -10.84
CA PHE A 141 -10.01 7.61 -11.60
C PHE A 141 -9.97 8.14 -13.03
N THR A 142 -8.97 8.95 -13.37
CA THR A 142 -8.87 9.60 -14.70
C THR A 142 -7.84 8.95 -15.63
N ARG A 143 -7.08 7.94 -15.18
CA ARG A 143 -6.14 7.17 -16.03
C ARG A 143 -6.35 5.66 -15.88
N GLY A 144 -6.50 4.97 -17.02
CA GLY A 144 -6.86 3.54 -17.10
C GLY A 144 -5.81 2.52 -16.66
N TRP A 145 -4.76 2.93 -15.93
CA TRP A 145 -3.73 2.03 -15.41
C TRP A 145 -4.10 1.40 -14.05
N THR A 146 -5.22 1.78 -13.44
CA THR A 146 -5.79 1.14 -12.24
C THR A 146 -6.49 -0.19 -12.54
N LEU A 147 -6.44 -0.69 -13.78
CA LEU A 147 -7.08 -1.94 -14.20
C LEU A 147 -6.24 -3.22 -13.96
N GLN A 148 -5.00 -3.11 -13.46
CA GLN A 148 -4.24 -4.31 -13.05
C GLN A 148 -4.69 -4.87 -11.69
N GLU A 149 -5.39 -4.09 -10.86
CA GLU A 149 -5.96 -4.55 -9.58
C GLU A 149 -7.45 -4.92 -9.69
N ALA A 150 -8.17 -4.37 -10.67
CA ALA A 150 -9.61 -4.60 -10.87
C ALA A 150 -9.95 -5.89 -11.65
N THR A 151 -8.96 -6.67 -12.10
CA THR A 151 -9.16 -7.89 -12.89
C THR A 151 -9.09 -9.20 -12.08
N ALA A 152 -8.96 -9.13 -10.76
CA ALA A 152 -9.28 -10.27 -9.89
C ALA A 152 -10.81 -10.46 -9.83
N GLY A 153 -11.37 -11.00 -10.91
CA GLY A 153 -12.78 -11.38 -10.98
C GLY A 153 -13.13 -12.39 -9.89
N PRO A 154 -14.41 -12.45 -9.46
CA PRO A 154 -14.85 -13.51 -8.56
C PRO A 154 -14.60 -14.85 -9.25
N LEU A 155 -13.78 -15.71 -8.63
CA LEU A 155 -13.72 -17.11 -8.99
C LEU A 155 -15.12 -17.70 -8.78
N SER A 156 -15.76 -18.02 -9.90
CA SER A 156 -17.02 -18.77 -10.01
C SER A 156 -16.86 -20.20 -9.52
#